data_AF-A0A250I9I7-F1
#
_entry.id   AF-A0A250I9I7-F1
#
_cell.length_a   1.000
_cell.length_b   1.000
_cell.length_c   1.000
_cell.angle_alpha   90.00
_cell.angle_beta   90.00
_cell.angle_gamma   90.00
#
_symmetry.space_group_name_H-M   'P 1'
#
loop_
_entity.id
_entity.type
_entity.pdbx_description
1 polymer ?
#
loop_
_entity_poly.entity_id
_entity_poly.type
_entity_poly.pdbx_seq_one_letter_code
_entity_poly.pdbx_strand_id
1 'polypeptide(L)'
;MSEIPFPAGLPNEPEVLIESPRGSVVKRRADGGVDFISPLPCPYNYGCIPGMDSGDGDPLDVVVLGPRLRRGARVRVPVVGVIGFLDAGCADPKVICSPRPLSRADRVGLAAFFHVYAFFKRGLHRARGRQTGATRYVGWLSGVTDGPA
;
A
#
# COMPACT_ATOMS: atom_id res chain seq x y z
N MET A 1 -3.13 -11.38 19.26
CA MET A 1 -3.33 -10.70 17.96
C MET A 1 -2.04 -9.98 17.65
N SER A 2 -1.37 -10.29 16.54
CA SER A 2 -0.15 -9.59 16.14
C SER A 2 -0.51 -8.14 15.81
N GLU A 3 -0.07 -7.22 16.67
CA GLU A 3 -0.22 -5.78 16.48
C GLU A 3 0.75 -5.35 15.38
N ILE A 4 0.23 -4.80 14.28
CA ILE A 4 1.08 -4.26 13.20
C ILE A 4 1.55 -2.88 13.67
N PRO A 5 2.86 -2.66 13.86
CA PRO A 5 3.34 -1.38 14.33
C PRO A 5 3.11 -0.29 13.29
N PHE A 6 2.83 0.91 13.77
CA PHE A 6 2.82 2.10 12.92
C PHE A 6 4.25 2.39 12.43
N PRO A 7 4.47 2.75 11.15
CA PRO A 7 5.80 3.04 10.64
C PRO A 7 6.48 4.19 11.41
N ALA A 8 7.58 3.89 12.11
CA ALA A 8 8.30 4.88 12.89
C ALA A 8 8.94 5.94 11.99
N GLY A 9 8.85 7.22 12.39
CA GLY A 9 9.45 8.33 11.64
C GLY A 9 8.77 8.69 10.33
N LEU A 10 7.55 8.19 10.08
CA LEU A 10 6.77 8.56 8.90
C LEU A 10 6.52 10.08 8.87
N PRO A 11 7.01 10.82 7.86
CA PRO A 11 6.75 12.25 7.76
C PRO A 11 5.28 12.50 7.40
N ASN A 12 4.75 13.66 7.80
CA ASN A 12 3.38 14.06 7.46
C ASN A 12 3.17 14.24 5.94
N GLU A 13 4.22 14.65 5.21
CA GLU A 13 4.22 14.85 3.75
C GLU A 13 5.47 14.23 3.11
N PRO A 14 5.51 12.89 2.93
CA PRO A 14 6.63 12.22 2.28
C PRO A 14 6.75 12.61 0.80
N GLU A 15 7.96 12.49 0.26
CA GLU A 15 8.15 12.32 -1.17
C GLU A 15 7.93 10.85 -1.54
N VAL A 16 7.00 10.61 -2.46
CA VAL A 16 6.60 9.27 -2.92
C VAL A 16 7.09 9.07 -4.34
N LEU A 17 7.80 7.98 -4.58
CA LEU A 17 8.17 7.53 -5.93
C LEU A 17 7.08 6.61 -6.49
N ILE A 18 6.43 7.03 -7.59
CA ILE A 18 5.34 6.26 -8.22
C ILE A 18 5.91 5.11 -9.05
N GLU A 19 5.54 3.88 -8.70
CA GLU A 19 6.00 2.67 -9.38
C GLU A 19 4.94 2.07 -10.29
N SER A 20 3.68 2.12 -9.86
CA SER A 20 2.53 1.61 -10.59
C SER A 20 1.43 2.67 -10.67
N PRO A 21 1.29 3.35 -11.83
CA PRO A 21 0.20 4.28 -12.08
C PRO A 21 -1.18 3.68 -11.84
N ARG A 22 -2.13 4.51 -11.42
CA ARG A 22 -3.55 4.17 -11.44
C ARG A 22 -3.96 3.62 -12.81
N GLY A 23 -4.74 2.55 -12.79
CA GLY A 23 -5.17 1.81 -13.97
C GLY A 23 -4.17 0.76 -14.47
N SER A 24 -2.99 0.63 -13.85
CA SER A 24 -2.02 -0.39 -14.24
C SER A 24 -2.53 -1.80 -13.89
N VAL A 25 -2.30 -2.74 -14.79
CA VAL A 25 -2.50 -4.19 -14.57
C VAL A 25 -1.18 -4.90 -14.32
N VAL A 26 -0.04 -4.24 -14.54
CA VAL A 26 1.28 -4.87 -14.39
C VAL A 26 1.95 -4.34 -13.13
N LYS A 27 2.25 -5.23 -12.18
CA LYS A 27 3.19 -4.96 -11.09
C LYS A 27 4.58 -5.37 -11.56
N ARG A 28 5.55 -4.47 -11.39
CA ARG A 28 6.97 -4.71 -11.70
C ARG A 28 7.78 -4.74 -10.42
N ARG A 29 8.92 -5.42 -10.46
CA ARG A 29 9.95 -5.39 -9.42
C ARG A 29 10.83 -4.15 -9.60
N ALA A 30 11.70 -3.90 -8.62
CA ALA A 30 12.69 -2.81 -8.67
C ALA A 30 13.60 -2.87 -9.91
N ASP A 31 13.95 -4.07 -10.38
CA ASP A 31 14.76 -4.30 -11.60
C ASP A 31 13.98 -4.06 -12.92
N GLY A 32 12.68 -3.74 -12.85
CA GLY A 32 11.81 -3.51 -14.00
C GLY A 32 11.16 -4.78 -14.57
N GLY A 33 11.54 -5.97 -14.10
CA GLY A 33 10.91 -7.24 -14.43
C GLY A 33 9.45 -7.29 -13.98
N VAL A 34 8.61 -8.07 -14.69
CA VAL A 34 7.21 -8.25 -14.31
C VAL A 34 7.15 -9.16 -13.09
N ASP A 35 6.59 -8.65 -11.99
CA ASP A 35 6.32 -9.47 -10.80
C ASP A 35 5.03 -10.25 -10.98
N PHE A 36 3.96 -9.57 -11.41
CA PHE A 36 2.64 -10.16 -11.60
C PHE A 36 1.76 -9.27 -12.50
N ILE A 37 0.81 -9.89 -13.19
CA ILE A 37 -0.22 -9.21 -13.97
C ILE A 37 -1.56 -9.41 -13.26
N SER A 38 -2.10 -8.32 -12.72
CA SER A 38 -3.41 -8.29 -12.09
C SER A 38 -4.52 -8.46 -13.12
N PRO A 39 -5.53 -9.31 -12.85
CA PRO A 39 -6.70 -9.45 -13.72
C PRO A 39 -7.57 -8.18 -13.71
N LEU A 40 -7.42 -7.31 -12.72
CA LEU A 40 -8.13 -6.04 -12.61
C LEU A 40 -7.16 -4.86 -12.51
N PRO A 41 -7.43 -3.73 -13.18
CA PRO A 41 -6.60 -2.54 -13.09
C PRO A 41 -6.60 -2.00 -11.65
N CYS A 42 -5.43 -1.63 -11.14
CA CYS A 42 -5.31 -1.05 -9.81
C CYS A 42 -6.04 0.32 -9.76
N PRO A 43 -7.01 0.53 -8.86
CA PRO A 43 -7.78 1.76 -8.82
C PRO A 43 -7.00 2.97 -8.27
N TYR A 44 -5.78 2.76 -7.75
CA TYR A 44 -4.96 3.78 -7.11
C TYR A 44 -3.56 3.85 -7.73
N ASN A 45 -2.85 4.97 -7.50
CA ASN A 45 -1.42 5.01 -7.77
C ASN A 45 -0.68 4.33 -6.63
N TYR A 46 0.29 3.49 -6.97
CA TYR A 46 1.16 2.79 -6.03
C TYR A 46 2.60 3.24 -6.20
N GLY A 47 3.29 3.34 -5.08
CA GLY A 47 4.69 3.72 -5.01
C GLY A 47 5.30 3.38 -3.66
N CYS A 48 6.45 3.96 -3.39
CA CYS A 48 7.16 3.80 -2.12
C CYS A 48 7.70 5.14 -1.60
N ILE A 49 8.07 5.19 -0.32
CA ILE A 49 8.85 6.29 0.25
C ILE A 49 10.34 5.91 0.16
N PRO A 50 11.14 6.57 -0.70
CA PRO A 50 12.56 6.23 -0.82
C PRO A 50 13.30 6.38 0.52
N GLY A 51 14.04 5.35 0.91
CA GLY A 51 14.84 5.35 2.15
C GLY A 51 14.07 5.00 3.43
N MET A 52 12.78 4.66 3.35
CA MET A 52 12.02 4.06 4.45
C MET A 52 11.75 2.58 4.18
N ASP A 53 11.91 1.75 5.21
CA ASP A 53 11.78 0.29 5.16
C ASP A 53 10.42 -0.15 5.72
N SER A 54 9.80 -1.18 5.15
CA SER A 54 8.57 -1.81 5.66
C SER A 54 8.78 -2.73 6.87
N GLY A 55 10.02 -2.99 7.25
CA GLY A 55 10.45 -3.90 8.33
C GLY A 55 11.00 -5.24 7.84
N ASP A 56 11.00 -5.49 6.53
CA ASP A 56 11.45 -6.72 5.87
C ASP A 56 12.50 -6.47 4.77
N GLY A 57 13.04 -5.24 4.67
CA GLY A 57 14.05 -4.88 3.67
C GLY A 57 13.46 -4.28 2.39
N ASP A 58 12.14 -4.31 2.21
CA ASP A 58 11.47 -3.66 1.10
C ASP A 58 11.14 -2.19 1.43
N PRO A 59 11.06 -1.30 0.41
CA PRO A 59 10.61 0.07 0.64
C PRO A 59 9.18 0.14 1.16
N LEU A 60 8.91 1.08 2.07
CA LEU A 60 7.56 1.28 2.64
C LEU A 60 6.55 1.65 1.55
N ASP A 61 5.55 0.78 1.37
CA ASP A 61 4.51 0.90 0.34
C ASP A 61 3.54 2.07 0.58
N VAL A 62 3.22 2.80 -0.51
CA VAL A 62 2.34 3.96 -0.50
C VAL A 62 1.25 3.85 -1.57
N VAL A 63 0.02 4.16 -1.17
CA VAL A 63 -1.12 4.39 -2.04
C VAL A 63 -1.40 5.89 -2.13
N VAL A 64 -1.35 6.45 -3.34
CA VAL A 64 -1.66 7.87 -3.58
C VAL A 64 -3.02 8.01 -4.26
N LEU A 65 -3.96 8.67 -3.58
CA LEU A 65 -5.30 8.96 -4.10
C LEU A 65 -5.27 10.15 -5.06
N GLY A 66 -6.07 10.07 -6.13
CA GLY A 66 -6.23 11.15 -7.08
C GLY A 66 -6.17 10.70 -8.55
N PRO A 67 -5.84 11.62 -9.47
CA PRO A 67 -5.68 11.31 -10.89
C PRO A 67 -4.48 10.39 -11.12
N ARG A 68 -4.38 9.83 -12.33
CA ARG A 68 -3.28 8.94 -12.71
C ARG A 68 -1.96 9.72 -12.76
N LEU A 69 -0.95 9.18 -12.06
CA LEU A 69 0.42 9.70 -12.06
C LEU A 69 1.31 8.90 -13.02
N ARG A 70 2.44 9.47 -13.43
CA ARG A 70 3.42 8.79 -14.30
C ARG A 70 4.30 7.87 -13.46
N ARG A 71 4.65 6.70 -14.00
CA ARG A 71 5.68 5.84 -13.39
C ARG A 71 7.01 6.62 -13.36
N GLY A 72 7.72 6.52 -12.25
CA GLY A 72 8.95 7.27 -11.97
C GLY A 72 8.72 8.71 -11.51
N ALA A 73 7.48 9.18 -11.44
CA ALA A 73 7.19 10.49 -10.87
C ALA A 73 7.49 10.49 -9.37
N ARG A 74 8.06 11.59 -8.87
CA ARG A 74 8.20 11.89 -7.45
C ARG A 74 7.16 12.93 -7.07
N VAL A 75 6.34 12.64 -6.07
CA VAL A 75 5.27 13.53 -5.62
C VAL A 75 5.34 13.72 -4.11
N ARG A 76 5.26 14.96 -3.64
CA ARG A 76 5.11 15.25 -2.21
C ARG A 76 3.62 15.36 -1.90
N VAL A 77 3.13 14.57 -0.94
CA VAL A 77 1.70 14.44 -0.68
C VAL A 77 1.43 14.11 0.79
N PRO A 78 0.40 14.70 1.44
CA PRO A 78 0.07 14.41 2.82
C PRO A 78 -0.33 12.96 3.08
N VAL A 79 0.17 12.40 4.17
CA VAL A 79 -0.31 11.15 4.76
C VAL A 79 -1.65 11.42 5.43
N VAL A 80 -2.66 10.64 5.04
CA VAL A 80 -4.03 10.73 5.55
C VAL A 80 -4.50 9.46 6.26
N GLY A 81 -3.64 8.45 6.33
CA GLY A 81 -3.88 7.24 7.09
C GLY A 81 -2.84 6.16 6.80
N VAL A 82 -2.86 5.10 7.60
CA VAL A 82 -2.08 3.88 7.34
C VAL A 82 -2.99 2.68 7.52
N ILE A 83 -2.94 1.77 6.55
CA ILE A 83 -3.66 0.50 6.60
C ILE A 83 -2.71 -0.58 7.13
N GLY A 84 -3.14 -1.28 8.16
CA GLY A 84 -2.51 -2.51 8.61
C GLY A 84 -2.81 -3.64 7.63
N PHE A 85 -1.76 -4.20 7.06
CA PHE A 85 -1.83 -5.37 6.19
C PHE A 85 -0.76 -6.37 6.62
N LEU A 86 -1.14 -7.64 6.65
CA LEU A 86 -0.23 -8.74 6.93
C LEU A 86 -0.01 -9.49 5.62
N ASP A 87 1.24 -9.76 5.25
CA ASP A 87 1.60 -10.56 4.08
C ASP A 87 2.47 -11.74 4.50
N ALA A 88 1.99 -12.95 4.23
CA ALA A 88 2.67 -14.21 4.61
C ALA A 88 3.18 -14.24 6.08
N GLY A 89 2.47 -13.58 7.00
CA GLY A 89 2.82 -13.50 8.43
C GLY A 89 3.70 -12.30 8.80
N CYS A 90 4.23 -11.55 7.83
CA CYS A 90 5.02 -10.35 8.03
C CYS A 90 4.13 -9.10 8.02
N ALA A 91 4.44 -8.13 8.87
CA ALA A 91 3.81 -6.82 8.86
C ALA A 91 4.18 -6.08 7.58
N ASP A 92 3.17 -5.57 6.87
CA ASP A 92 3.33 -4.94 5.56
C ASP A 92 2.43 -3.69 5.48
N PRO A 93 2.63 -2.68 6.35
CA PRO A 93 1.75 -1.53 6.45
C PRO A 93 1.70 -0.74 5.14
N LYS A 94 0.51 -0.21 4.81
CA LYS A 94 0.26 0.54 3.57
C LYS A 94 -0.05 1.99 3.90
N VAL A 95 0.88 2.90 3.58
CA VAL A 95 0.69 4.33 3.81
C VAL A 95 -0.31 4.87 2.78
N ILE A 96 -1.28 5.64 3.23
CA ILE A 96 -2.30 6.25 2.38
C ILE A 96 -2.05 7.75 2.31
N CYS A 97 -1.79 8.24 1.11
CA CYS A 97 -1.52 9.65 0.83
C CYS A 97 -2.59 10.27 -0.06
N SER A 98 -2.95 11.53 0.23
CA SER A 98 -3.96 12.26 -0.52
C SER A 98 -3.79 13.77 -0.31
N PRO A 99 -4.04 14.60 -1.34
CA PRO A 99 -4.07 16.07 -1.18
C PRO A 99 -5.31 16.56 -0.41
N ARG A 100 -6.28 15.68 -0.13
CA ARG A 100 -7.51 15.97 0.61
C ARG A 100 -7.77 14.92 1.70
N PRO A 101 -8.54 15.25 2.76
CA PRO A 101 -8.99 14.26 3.72
C PRO A 101 -9.72 13.07 3.08
N LEU A 102 -9.63 11.91 3.73
CA LEU A 102 -10.33 10.69 3.30
C LEU A 102 -11.83 10.81 3.57
N SER A 103 -12.63 10.69 2.52
CA SER A 103 -14.08 10.53 2.67
C SER A 103 -14.42 9.13 3.17
N ARG A 104 -15.66 8.95 3.65
CA ARG A 104 -16.19 7.61 3.99
C ARG A 104 -16.10 6.64 2.81
N ALA A 105 -16.37 7.12 1.59
CA ALA A 105 -16.29 6.32 0.37
C ALA A 105 -14.85 5.86 0.09
N ASP A 106 -13.86 6.75 0.27
CA ASP A 106 -12.43 6.37 0.12
C ASP A 106 -12.04 5.28 1.12
N ARG A 107 -12.46 5.43 2.39
CA ARG A 107 -12.16 4.44 3.44
C ARG A 107 -12.76 3.06 3.12
N VAL A 108 -14.02 3.04 2.69
CA VAL A 108 -14.70 1.80 2.28
C VAL A 108 -14.04 1.19 1.04
N GLY A 109 -13.72 2.01 0.04
CA GLY A 109 -13.09 1.57 -1.21
C GLY A 109 -11.69 1.00 -0.99
N LEU A 110 -10.87 1.62 -0.14
CA LEU A 110 -9.54 1.13 0.23
C LEU A 110 -9.64 -0.19 1.00
N ALA A 111 -10.53 -0.29 1.99
CA ALA A 111 -10.74 -1.52 2.74
C ALA A 111 -11.17 -2.67 1.82
N ALA A 112 -12.17 -2.44 0.95
CA ALA A 112 -12.62 -3.43 -0.04
C ALA A 112 -11.49 -3.86 -0.98
N PHE A 113 -10.71 -2.91 -1.48
CA PHE A 113 -9.54 -3.21 -2.31
C PHE A 113 -8.54 -4.11 -1.58
N PHE A 114 -8.15 -3.80 -0.34
CA PHE A 114 -7.16 -4.58 0.39
C PHE A 114 -7.67 -5.96 0.83
N HIS A 115 -8.98 -6.13 1.04
CA HIS A 115 -9.57 -7.45 1.21
C HIS A 115 -9.43 -8.32 -0.04
N VAL A 116 -9.75 -7.76 -1.22
CA VAL A 116 -9.60 -8.45 -2.50
C VAL A 116 -8.12 -8.72 -2.80
N TYR A 117 -7.25 -7.76 -2.53
CA TYR A 117 -5.80 -7.91 -2.69
C TYR A 117 -5.24 -9.05 -1.84
N ALA A 118 -5.64 -9.16 -0.56
CA ALA A 118 -5.26 -10.27 0.29
C ALA A 118 -5.74 -11.62 -0.24
N PHE A 119 -6.95 -11.68 -0.82
CA PHE A 119 -7.44 -12.90 -1.48
C PHE A 119 -6.54 -13.31 -2.66
N PHE A 120 -6.18 -12.37 -3.54
CA PHE A 120 -5.27 -12.66 -4.66
C PHE A 120 -3.87 -13.06 -4.20
N LYS A 121 -3.27 -12.37 -3.22
CA LYS A 121 -1.96 -12.74 -2.67
C LYS A 121 -1.97 -14.16 -2.07
N ARG A 122 -3.03 -14.56 -1.35
CA ARG A 122 -3.17 -15.94 -0.85
C ARG A 122 -3.15 -16.98 -1.98
N GLY A 123 -3.83 -16.71 -3.09
CA GLY A 123 -3.78 -17.56 -4.28
C GLY A 123 -2.36 -17.64 -4.87
N LEU A 124 -1.68 -16.50 -4.99
CA LEU A 124 -0.31 -16.41 -5.49
C LEU A 124 0.69 -17.17 -4.60
N HIS A 125 0.59 -17.03 -3.28
CA HIS A 125 1.45 -17.75 -2.33
C HIS A 125 1.27 -19.26 -2.43
N ARG A 126 0.01 -19.72 -2.56
CA ARG A 126 -0.31 -21.14 -2.78
C ARG A 126 0.27 -21.66 -4.10
N ALA A 127 0.19 -20.88 -5.17
CA ALA A 127 0.75 -21.25 -6.47
C ALA A 127 2.29 -21.26 -6.49
N ARG A 128 2.95 -20.36 -5.72
CA ARG A 128 4.41 -20.22 -5.63
C ARG A 128 5.04 -21.16 -4.59
N GLY A 129 4.26 -21.96 -3.85
CA GLY A 129 4.77 -22.82 -2.79
C GLY A 129 5.47 -22.09 -1.64
N ARG A 130 5.20 -20.78 -1.46
CA ARG A 130 5.81 -19.94 -0.41
C ARG A 130 5.04 -20.04 0.92
N GLN A 131 5.74 -19.70 2.02
CA GLN A 131 5.39 -19.88 3.44
C GLN A 131 3.94 -19.57 3.87
N THR A 132 3.53 -20.24 4.95
CA THR A 132 2.17 -20.47 5.48
C THR A 132 1.60 -19.38 6.38
N GLY A 133 2.25 -18.20 6.46
CA GLY A 133 1.78 -17.13 7.33
C GLY A 133 0.50 -16.45 6.84
N ALA A 134 -0.24 -15.84 7.76
CA ALA A 134 -1.50 -15.19 7.43
C ALA A 134 -1.30 -14.00 6.47
N THR A 135 -2.15 -13.91 5.45
CA THR A 135 -2.20 -12.77 4.52
C THR A 135 -3.59 -12.14 4.58
N ARG A 136 -3.71 -10.91 5.10
CA ARG A 136 -5.01 -10.26 5.32
C ARG A 136 -4.90 -8.76 5.53
N TYR A 137 -5.97 -8.05 5.17
CA TYR A 137 -6.28 -6.73 5.69
C TYR A 137 -6.58 -6.83 7.20
N VAL A 138 -5.98 -5.94 7.99
CA VAL A 138 -6.14 -5.90 9.46
C VAL A 138 -7.03 -4.73 9.89
N GLY A 139 -6.91 -3.57 9.23
CA GLY A 139 -7.66 -2.37 9.61
C GLY A 139 -6.89 -1.10 9.33
N TRP A 140 -7.40 0.02 9.84
CA TRP A 140 -6.65 1.27 9.93
C TRP A 140 -5.78 1.25 11.19
N LEU A 141 -4.52 1.64 11.07
CA LEU A 141 -3.64 1.80 12.23
C LEU A 141 -3.88 3.15 12.90
N SER A 142 -3.90 3.15 14.23
CA SER A 142 -3.96 4.34 15.07
C SER A 142 -2.58 5.03 15.02
N GLY A 143 -2.49 6.27 14.53
CA GLY A 143 -1.20 6.99 14.49
C GLY A 143 -1.13 8.16 13.51
N VAL A 144 -1.89 8.12 12.41
CA VAL A 144 -2.19 9.34 11.65
C VAL A 144 -3.39 9.97 12.33
N THR A 145 -3.14 11.04 13.07
CA THR A 145 -4.16 11.83 13.77
C THR A 145 -5.36 12.07 12.88
N ASP A 146 -6.55 11.81 13.42
CA ASP A 146 -7.77 12.49 13.01
C ASP A 146 -7.48 14.00 12.96
N GLY A 147 -7.13 14.51 11.77
CA GLY A 147 -7.12 15.95 11.52
C GLY A 147 -8.52 16.50 11.80
N PRO A 148 -8.64 17.73 12.31
CA PRO A 148 -9.88 18.19 12.93
C PRO A 148 -11.05 18.10 11.96
N ALA A 149 -12.19 17.69 12.51
CA ALA A 149 -13.49 17.67 11.86
C ALA A 149 -13.87 19.02 11.22
#